data_AF-A0A2U0RZ18-F1
#
_entry.id   AF-A0A2U0RZ18-F1
#
_cell.length_a   1.000
_cell.length_b   1.000
_cell.length_c   1.000
_cell.angle_alpha   90.00
_cell.angle_beta   90.00
_cell.angle_gamma   90.00
#
_symmetry.space_group_name_H-M   'P 1'
#
loop_
_entity.id
_entity.type
_entity.pdbx_description
1 polymer ?
#
loop_
_entity_poly.entity_id
_entity_poly.type
_entity_poly.pdbx_seq_one_letter_code
_entity_poly.pdbx_strand_id
1 'polypeptide(L)'
;MKLKVNMIWLGILSMLVGTVFASPLLLSELEIRPGPSLPDGPKAEFSVNVVYANFSIQDNPNVTTMPFPFSEVYSGNVSAVPYFVVLNITNHSDEDALLLDADFCTAGEIHTGGISGAKGTHGGTWWVEGAWLDDEWVNVTSFPSTQLENGTWTEAYLQEGVYLMDEYSNSDNSLLSTQMYIDGVWVDVTDRINVTRNDDNFYFVGTGSDSLVSNRYVFTERRDYHNTSNNFAGCQFIWTGPDNFDNTWAPHQSRLIVFTGRGILSESADGLDALKTGNLTIHTMIRNYIPIEAALDTLSTATELKPIQLEITEDGYIYNTILSEDQMFVMDSFGVEAFIEPRN
;
A
#
# COMPACT_ATOMS: atom_id res chain seq x y z
N MET A 1 13.26 56.11 -30.12
CA MET A 1 12.50 55.60 -28.95
C MET A 1 11.06 55.23 -29.29
N LYS A 2 10.26 56.10 -29.93
CA LYS A 2 8.83 55.84 -30.22
C LYS A 2 8.54 54.53 -30.99
N LEU A 3 9.35 54.19 -31.99
CA LEU A 3 9.15 52.96 -32.78
C LEU A 3 9.30 51.67 -31.94
N LYS A 4 10.27 51.65 -31.01
CA LYS A 4 10.52 50.48 -30.14
C LYS A 4 9.38 50.25 -29.16
N VAL A 5 8.84 51.33 -28.58
CA VAL A 5 7.70 51.26 -27.66
C VAL A 5 6.45 50.74 -28.36
N ASN A 6 6.19 51.18 -29.61
CA ASN A 6 5.04 50.72 -30.37
C ASN A 6 5.11 49.23 -30.76
N MET A 7 6.30 48.70 -31.05
CA MET A 7 6.47 47.28 -31.33
C MET A 7 6.22 46.40 -30.10
N ILE A 8 6.64 46.85 -28.91
CA ILE A 8 6.37 46.13 -27.66
C ILE A 8 4.86 46.06 -27.40
N TRP A 9 4.13 47.17 -27.60
CA TRP A 9 2.68 47.20 -27.44
C TRP A 9 1.94 46.27 -28.42
N LEU A 10 2.39 46.21 -29.68
CA LEU A 10 1.82 45.27 -30.67
C LEU A 10 2.09 43.82 -30.28
N GLY A 11 3.27 43.51 -29.73
CA GLY A 11 3.60 42.19 -29.20
C GLY A 11 2.69 41.78 -28.03
N ILE A 12 2.50 42.66 -27.05
CA ILE A 12 1.61 42.42 -25.90
C ILE A 12 0.17 42.22 -26.37
N LEU A 13 -0.32 43.07 -27.29
CA LEU A 13 -1.68 42.96 -27.80
C LEU A 13 -1.89 41.64 -28.57
N SER A 14 -0.92 41.25 -29.40
CA SER A 14 -0.95 39.97 -30.11
C SER A 14 -0.95 38.78 -29.16
N MET A 15 -0.20 38.86 -28.07
CA MET A 15 -0.14 37.79 -27.07
C MET A 15 -1.45 37.67 -26.30
N LEU A 16 -2.04 38.80 -25.88
CA LEU A 16 -3.35 38.84 -25.20
C LEU A 16 -4.48 38.31 -26.08
N VAL A 17 -4.50 38.69 -27.36
CA VAL A 17 -5.45 38.14 -28.33
C VAL A 17 -5.22 36.63 -28.49
N GLY A 18 -3.97 36.19 -28.64
CA GLY A 18 -3.63 34.77 -28.70
C GLY A 18 -4.10 33.97 -27.47
N THR A 19 -3.94 34.51 -26.26
CA THR A 19 -4.40 33.84 -25.03
C THR A 19 -5.91 33.78 -24.98
N VAL A 20 -6.62 34.88 -25.25
CA VAL A 20 -8.10 34.92 -25.21
C VAL A 20 -8.74 33.93 -26.19
N PHE A 21 -8.11 33.67 -27.35
CA PHE A 21 -8.64 32.71 -28.33
C PHE A 21 -8.13 31.27 -28.13
N ALA A 22 -6.95 31.08 -27.53
CA ALA A 22 -6.41 29.74 -27.24
C ALA A 22 -6.95 29.15 -25.92
N SER A 23 -7.20 29.98 -24.91
CA SER A 23 -7.70 29.52 -23.61
C SER A 23 -9.02 28.74 -23.70
N PRO A 24 -10.02 29.11 -24.51
CA PRO A 24 -11.24 28.31 -24.63
C PRO A 24 -11.01 26.94 -25.30
N LEU A 25 -10.04 26.81 -26.20
CA LEU A 25 -9.68 25.52 -26.80
C LEU A 25 -8.98 24.62 -25.79
N LEU A 26 -8.08 25.17 -24.97
CA LEU A 26 -7.43 24.43 -23.89
C LEU A 26 -8.40 24.08 -22.75
N LEU A 27 -9.34 24.97 -22.43
CA LEU A 27 -10.34 24.76 -21.37
C LEU A 27 -11.50 23.85 -21.80
N SER A 28 -11.81 23.75 -23.10
CA SER A 28 -12.87 22.84 -23.59
C SER A 28 -12.43 21.39 -23.75
N GLU A 29 -11.13 21.13 -23.94
CA GLU A 29 -10.56 19.79 -23.80
C GLU A 29 -10.32 19.39 -22.33
N LEU A 30 -10.36 20.36 -21.41
CA LEU A 30 -10.27 20.16 -19.96
C LEU A 30 -11.62 19.81 -19.30
N GLU A 31 -12.71 19.64 -20.06
CA GLU A 31 -13.94 19.00 -19.55
C GLU A 31 -13.71 17.49 -19.41
N ILE A 32 -12.76 17.11 -18.56
CA ILE A 32 -12.59 15.74 -18.15
C ILE A 32 -13.73 15.42 -17.22
N ARG A 33 -14.69 14.76 -17.83
CA ARG A 33 -15.63 13.97 -17.10
C ARG A 33 -14.82 12.87 -16.43
N PRO A 34 -15.03 12.63 -15.13
CA PRO A 34 -14.50 11.44 -14.49
C PRO A 34 -14.76 10.25 -15.42
N GLY A 35 -13.74 9.40 -15.57
CA GLY A 35 -13.89 8.20 -16.39
C GLY A 35 -15.15 7.47 -15.93
N PRO A 36 -15.92 6.84 -16.84
CA PRO A 36 -17.08 6.09 -16.38
C PRO A 36 -16.60 5.05 -15.36
N SER A 37 -17.03 5.20 -14.11
CA SER A 37 -16.80 4.18 -13.09
C SER A 37 -17.49 2.89 -13.56
N LEU A 38 -16.83 1.76 -13.34
CA LEU A 38 -17.51 0.48 -13.53
C LEU A 38 -18.66 0.44 -12.52
N PRO A 39 -19.88 0.03 -12.93
CA PRO A 39 -20.94 -0.20 -11.97
C PRO A 39 -20.51 -1.28 -10.98
N ASP A 40 -20.90 -1.14 -9.71
CA ASP A 40 -20.59 -2.14 -8.68
C ASP A 40 -21.17 -3.51 -9.05
N GLY A 41 -20.35 -4.54 -8.90
CA GLY A 41 -20.73 -5.94 -9.02
C GLY A 41 -20.85 -6.61 -7.65
N PRO A 42 -21.16 -7.92 -7.62
CA PRO A 42 -21.05 -8.70 -6.39
C PRO A 42 -19.58 -8.70 -5.92
N LYS A 43 -19.37 -8.49 -4.63
CA LYS A 43 -18.06 -8.53 -3.98
C LYS A 43 -18.00 -9.77 -3.08
N ALA A 44 -16.87 -10.48 -3.10
CA ALA A 44 -16.68 -11.59 -2.18
C ALA A 44 -16.35 -11.05 -0.77
N GLU A 45 -16.86 -11.74 0.23
CA GLU A 45 -16.65 -11.43 1.64
C GLU A 45 -15.51 -12.31 2.16
N PHE A 46 -14.30 -11.77 2.20
CA PHE A 46 -13.15 -12.48 2.76
C PHE A 46 -12.88 -12.05 4.19
N SER A 47 -12.28 -12.96 4.96
CA SER A 47 -11.56 -12.63 6.19
C SER A 47 -10.14 -13.18 6.14
N VAL A 48 -9.20 -12.45 6.74
CA VAL A 48 -7.82 -12.88 6.93
C VAL A 48 -7.53 -12.87 8.44
N ASN A 49 -6.84 -13.90 8.93
CA ASN A 49 -6.46 -14.00 10.33
C ASN A 49 -5.03 -14.51 10.47
N VAL A 50 -4.18 -13.82 11.24
CA VAL A 50 -2.90 -14.38 11.67
C VAL A 50 -3.18 -15.47 12.70
N VAL A 51 -2.74 -16.70 12.41
CA VAL A 51 -2.92 -17.87 13.28
C VAL A 51 -1.60 -18.42 13.84
N TYR A 52 -0.49 -18.12 13.16
CA TYR A 52 0.85 -18.48 13.60
C TYR A 52 1.86 -17.42 13.13
N ALA A 53 2.84 -17.10 13.97
CA ALA A 53 3.99 -16.31 13.58
C ALA A 53 5.22 -16.77 14.37
N ASN A 54 6.35 -16.95 13.69
CA ASN A 54 7.64 -17.24 14.30
C ASN A 54 8.69 -16.27 13.77
N PHE A 55 9.39 -15.60 14.67
CA PHE A 55 10.49 -14.69 14.35
C PHE A 55 11.75 -15.15 15.09
N SER A 56 12.91 -14.96 14.47
CA SER A 56 14.20 -15.14 15.12
C SER A 56 15.07 -13.91 14.88
N ILE A 57 16.08 -13.70 15.73
CA ILE A 57 17.06 -12.62 15.56
C ILE A 57 18.41 -13.25 15.20
N GLN A 58 19.01 -12.78 14.12
CA GLN A 58 20.37 -13.13 13.72
C GLN A 58 21.20 -11.85 13.74
N ASP A 59 22.04 -11.70 14.76
CA ASP A 59 22.91 -10.53 14.88
C ASP A 59 24.12 -10.64 13.94
N ASN A 60 24.42 -9.54 13.24
CA ASN A 60 25.53 -9.44 12.29
C ASN A 60 25.56 -10.61 11.28
N PRO A 61 24.46 -10.84 10.54
CA PRO A 61 24.43 -11.84 9.50
C PRO A 61 25.51 -11.52 8.46
N ASN A 62 26.15 -12.55 7.90
CA ASN A 62 27.19 -12.35 6.90
C ASN A 62 26.59 -11.66 5.64
N VAL A 63 26.82 -10.34 5.54
CA VAL A 63 26.22 -9.43 4.55
C VAL A 63 26.50 -9.87 3.11
N THR A 64 27.59 -10.61 2.89
CA THR A 64 27.98 -11.16 1.58
C THR A 64 26.96 -12.14 0.98
N THR A 65 25.99 -12.60 1.76
CA THR A 65 24.92 -13.51 1.33
C THR A 65 23.57 -12.81 1.16
N MET A 66 23.49 -11.49 1.36
CA MET A 66 22.23 -10.77 1.21
C MET A 66 21.94 -10.48 -0.28
N PRO A 67 20.68 -10.65 -0.72
CA PRO A 67 20.28 -10.27 -2.07
C PRO A 67 20.51 -8.76 -2.29
N PHE A 68 20.92 -8.37 -3.49
CA PHE A 68 21.00 -6.95 -3.90
C PHE A 68 19.63 -6.26 -3.68
N PRO A 69 19.58 -4.96 -3.30
CA PRO A 69 20.63 -3.95 -3.43
C PRO A 69 21.46 -3.64 -2.16
N PHE A 70 21.44 -4.50 -1.14
CA PHE A 70 21.96 -4.14 0.20
C PHE A 70 23.50 -4.12 0.35
N SER A 71 24.30 -4.34 -0.71
CA SER A 71 25.72 -4.69 -0.54
C SER A 71 26.71 -3.53 -0.33
N GLU A 72 26.32 -2.25 -0.36
CA GLU A 72 27.31 -1.15 -0.30
C GLU A 72 27.07 -0.02 0.72
N VAL A 73 25.89 0.09 1.35
CA VAL A 73 25.53 1.35 2.07
C VAL A 73 25.50 1.25 3.60
N TYR A 74 25.41 0.05 4.18
CA TYR A 74 25.31 -0.09 5.65
C TYR A 74 26.64 -0.52 6.27
N SER A 75 27.45 0.45 6.71
CA SER A 75 28.68 0.22 7.49
C SER A 75 28.42 0.04 9.00
N GLY A 76 27.22 -0.43 9.38
CA GLY A 76 26.81 -0.63 10.77
C GLY A 76 26.49 -2.09 11.06
N ASN A 77 26.37 -2.43 12.34
CA ASN A 77 25.81 -3.73 12.74
C ASN A 77 24.34 -3.76 12.26
N VAL A 78 23.99 -4.86 11.60
CA VAL A 78 22.63 -5.12 11.12
C VAL A 78 22.15 -6.40 11.79
N SER A 79 20.86 -6.48 12.09
CA SER A 79 20.23 -7.72 12.53
C SER A 79 19.31 -8.22 11.42
N ALA A 80 19.41 -9.49 11.09
CA ALA A 80 18.44 -10.16 10.25
C ALA A 80 17.32 -10.74 11.12
N VAL A 81 16.08 -10.61 10.66
CA VAL A 81 14.90 -11.20 11.28
C VAL A 81 14.27 -12.19 10.32
N PRO A 82 14.70 -13.45 10.30
CA PRO A 82 13.97 -14.52 9.61
C PRO A 82 12.58 -14.67 10.23
N TYR A 83 11.58 -14.88 9.37
CA TYR A 83 10.20 -15.06 9.80
C TYR A 83 9.49 -16.18 9.05
N PHE A 84 8.49 -16.76 9.73
CA PHE A 84 7.51 -17.70 9.21
C PHE A 84 6.14 -17.31 9.78
N VAL A 85 5.28 -16.74 8.96
CA VAL A 85 3.94 -16.26 9.35
C VAL A 85 2.90 -17.04 8.57
N VAL A 86 1.81 -17.48 9.23
CA VAL A 86 0.71 -18.20 8.60
C VAL A 86 -0.58 -17.43 8.80
N LEU A 87 -1.23 -17.15 7.68
CA LEU A 87 -2.54 -16.51 7.60
C LEU A 87 -3.61 -17.56 7.29
N ASN A 88 -4.70 -17.56 8.04
CA ASN A 88 -5.92 -18.25 7.66
C ASN A 88 -6.80 -17.30 6.83
N ILE A 89 -6.91 -17.56 5.53
CA ILE A 89 -7.73 -16.79 4.60
C ILE A 89 -9.00 -17.58 4.29
N THR A 90 -10.15 -16.98 4.60
CA THR A 90 -11.47 -17.60 4.42
C THR A 90 -12.34 -16.76 3.50
N ASN A 91 -12.95 -17.40 2.49
CA ASN A 91 -14.02 -16.84 1.68
C ASN A 91 -15.37 -17.17 2.35
N HIS A 92 -16.11 -16.18 2.83
CA HIS A 92 -17.45 -16.35 3.44
C HIS A 92 -18.59 -16.18 2.44
N SER A 93 -18.29 -15.85 1.19
CA SER A 93 -19.30 -15.69 0.15
C SER A 93 -19.78 -17.04 -0.40
N ASP A 94 -20.93 -17.01 -1.07
CA ASP A 94 -21.50 -18.15 -1.78
C ASP A 94 -20.95 -18.33 -3.21
N GLU A 95 -19.98 -17.50 -3.60
CA GLU A 95 -19.38 -17.48 -4.94
C GLU A 95 -17.89 -17.87 -4.89
N ASP A 96 -17.40 -18.47 -5.98
CA ASP A 96 -15.95 -18.63 -6.18
C ASP A 96 -15.29 -17.26 -6.33
N ALA A 97 -14.12 -17.09 -5.71
CA ALA A 97 -13.38 -15.83 -5.78
C ALA A 97 -11.88 -16.06 -5.94
N LEU A 98 -11.21 -15.13 -6.61
CA LEU A 98 -9.78 -15.19 -6.87
C LEU A 98 -9.04 -14.24 -5.94
N LEU A 99 -8.00 -14.75 -5.29
CA LEU A 99 -7.07 -13.95 -4.51
C LEU A 99 -6.06 -13.27 -5.45
N LEU A 100 -5.96 -11.95 -5.39
CA LEU A 100 -5.04 -11.13 -6.20
C LEU A 100 -3.71 -10.88 -5.49
N ASP A 101 -3.78 -10.57 -4.21
CA ASP A 101 -2.61 -10.44 -3.36
C ASP A 101 -2.95 -10.63 -1.90
N ALA A 102 -1.90 -10.94 -1.15
CA ALA A 102 -1.91 -10.94 0.30
C ALA A 102 -0.65 -10.22 0.80
N ASP A 103 -0.81 -9.35 1.78
CA ASP A 103 0.25 -8.54 2.37
C ASP A 103 0.20 -8.73 3.88
N PHE A 104 1.37 -8.72 4.51
CA PHE A 104 1.45 -8.49 5.93
C PHE A 104 2.59 -7.53 6.27
N CYS A 105 2.39 -6.80 7.36
CA CYS A 105 3.44 -6.05 8.01
C CYS A 105 3.35 -6.21 9.53
N THR A 106 4.50 -6.12 10.18
CA THR A 106 4.62 -6.24 11.64
C THR A 106 5.39 -5.06 12.19
N ALA A 107 4.96 -4.57 13.35
CA ALA A 107 5.63 -3.51 14.09
C ALA A 107 5.31 -3.64 15.58
N GLY A 108 6.00 -2.88 16.46
CA GLY A 108 5.59 -2.78 17.86
C GLY A 108 4.16 -2.24 18.00
N GLU A 109 3.88 -1.14 17.30
CA GLU A 109 2.56 -0.54 17.19
C GLU A 109 2.30 -0.23 15.71
N ILE A 110 1.09 -0.55 15.22
CA ILE A 110 0.66 -0.21 13.86
C ILE A 110 -0.55 0.70 13.97
N HIS A 111 -0.46 1.87 13.36
CA HIS A 111 -1.58 2.78 13.18
C HIS A 111 -2.11 2.62 11.76
N THR A 112 -3.33 2.09 11.61
CA THR A 112 -4.02 2.04 10.32
C THR A 112 -4.61 3.42 10.03
N GLY A 113 -3.92 4.24 9.23
CA GLY A 113 -4.42 5.57 8.90
C GLY A 113 -3.46 6.60 8.26
N GLY A 114 -2.17 6.31 8.06
CA GLY A 114 -1.29 7.30 7.44
C GLY A 114 0.09 6.80 7.06
N ILE A 115 0.70 7.47 6.09
CA ILE A 115 2.11 7.32 5.70
C ILE A 115 2.97 7.82 6.85
N SER A 116 4.03 7.07 7.17
CA SER A 116 4.90 7.27 8.34
C SER A 116 5.43 8.70 8.47
N GLY A 117 5.27 9.29 9.66
CA GLY A 117 5.95 10.50 10.10
C GLY A 117 5.93 10.61 11.61
N ALA A 118 7.12 10.60 12.22
CA ALA A 118 7.45 10.74 13.64
C ALA A 118 6.49 11.61 14.49
N LYS A 119 6.36 11.25 15.78
CA LYS A 119 5.75 12.01 16.90
C LYS A 119 5.28 13.43 16.52
N GLY A 120 4.05 13.47 16.03
CA GLY A 120 3.32 14.59 15.46
C GLY A 120 1.98 14.03 14.97
N THR A 121 1.06 14.89 14.56
CA THR A 121 -0.19 14.51 13.89
C THR A 121 0.08 13.56 12.70
N HIS A 122 -0.78 12.56 12.47
CA HIS A 122 -0.63 11.62 11.36
C HIS A 122 -1.55 12.01 10.19
N GLY A 123 -1.13 11.72 8.96
CA GLY A 123 -1.91 12.06 7.77
C GLY A 123 -1.49 11.31 6.52
N GLY A 124 -2.38 11.26 5.54
CA GLY A 124 -2.16 10.60 4.26
C GLY A 124 -2.50 11.53 3.10
N THR A 125 -1.64 11.56 2.08
CA THR A 125 -1.96 12.23 0.82
C THR A 125 -2.66 11.26 -0.12
N TRP A 126 -3.74 11.68 -0.74
CA TRP A 126 -4.55 10.87 -1.64
C TRP A 126 -5.14 11.71 -2.76
N TRP A 127 -5.64 11.05 -3.79
CA TRP A 127 -6.14 11.67 -5.01
C TRP A 127 -7.59 11.27 -5.25
N VAL A 128 -8.39 12.22 -5.71
CA VAL A 128 -9.76 12.00 -6.20
C VAL A 128 -9.96 12.66 -7.54
N GLU A 129 -10.93 12.17 -8.32
CA GLU A 129 -11.32 12.77 -9.59
C GLU A 129 -11.91 14.18 -9.42
N GLY A 130 -12.47 14.50 -8.26
CA GLY A 130 -12.92 15.84 -7.90
C GLY A 130 -13.55 15.91 -6.51
N ALA A 131 -13.81 17.12 -6.05
CA ALA A 131 -14.43 17.41 -4.76
C ALA A 131 -15.32 18.66 -4.85
N TRP A 132 -16.36 18.71 -4.03
CA TRP A 132 -17.11 19.95 -3.81
C TRP A 132 -16.37 20.77 -2.76
N LEU A 133 -15.92 21.97 -3.10
CA LEU A 133 -15.29 22.92 -2.20
C LEU A 133 -16.16 24.18 -2.15
N ASP A 134 -16.70 24.52 -0.98
CA ASP A 134 -17.59 25.68 -0.80
C ASP A 134 -18.76 25.71 -1.82
N ASP A 135 -19.42 24.56 -2.03
CA ASP A 135 -20.50 24.35 -3.01
C ASP A 135 -20.08 24.50 -4.49
N GLU A 136 -18.78 24.56 -4.80
CA GLU A 136 -18.24 24.53 -6.17
C GLU A 136 -17.52 23.20 -6.46
N TRP A 137 -17.77 22.60 -7.61
CA TRP A 137 -17.08 21.39 -8.03
C TRP A 137 -15.68 21.71 -8.56
N VAL A 138 -14.66 21.17 -7.89
CA VAL A 138 -13.24 21.30 -8.26
C VAL A 138 -12.74 19.92 -8.70
N ASN A 139 -12.20 19.82 -9.91
CA ASN A 139 -11.66 18.58 -10.48
C ASN A 139 -10.34 18.78 -11.23
N VAL A 140 -9.67 19.92 -11.00
CA VAL A 140 -8.35 20.22 -11.55
C VAL A 140 -7.53 20.87 -10.45
N THR A 141 -6.35 20.32 -10.18
CA THR A 141 -5.39 20.92 -9.26
C THR A 141 -4.01 20.97 -9.91
N SER A 142 -3.18 21.93 -9.50
CA SER A 142 -1.81 22.03 -9.99
C SER A 142 -0.94 21.03 -9.25
N PHE A 143 -0.38 20.02 -9.93
CA PHE A 143 0.44 19.02 -9.28
C PHE A 143 1.91 19.44 -9.28
N PRO A 144 2.60 19.36 -8.13
CA PRO A 144 4.03 19.48 -8.11
C PRO A 144 4.60 18.21 -8.75
N SER A 145 5.14 18.33 -9.97
CA SER A 145 5.91 17.26 -10.59
C SER A 145 7.13 16.97 -9.73
N THR A 146 7.20 15.77 -9.15
CA THR A 146 8.42 15.27 -8.50
C THR A 146 9.36 14.59 -9.49
N GLN A 147 9.06 14.61 -10.80
CA GLN A 147 9.95 14.01 -11.79
C GLN A 147 11.24 14.83 -11.92
N LEU A 148 12.29 14.25 -11.36
CA LEU A 148 13.66 14.72 -11.44
C LEU A 148 14.25 14.34 -12.81
N GLU A 149 13.81 14.98 -13.90
CA GLU A 149 14.52 14.85 -15.17
C GLU A 149 15.82 15.66 -15.13
N ASN A 150 16.96 14.96 -15.19
CA ASN A 150 18.31 15.55 -15.25
C ASN A 150 18.66 16.53 -14.10
N GLY A 151 18.14 16.32 -12.89
CA GLY A 151 18.53 17.12 -11.72
C GLY A 151 17.96 18.54 -11.67
N THR A 152 16.96 18.83 -12.51
CA THR A 152 16.21 20.10 -12.48
C THR A 152 14.76 19.79 -12.19
N TRP A 153 14.18 20.47 -11.20
CA TRP A 153 12.75 20.38 -10.90
C TRP A 153 11.96 20.97 -12.06
N THR A 154 11.03 20.19 -12.63
CA THR A 154 10.09 20.69 -13.64
C THR A 154 9.01 21.56 -12.99
N GLU A 155 8.50 22.55 -13.73
CA GLU A 155 7.37 23.38 -13.29
C GLU A 155 6.12 22.50 -13.05
N ALA A 156 5.30 22.87 -12.07
CA ALA A 156 4.04 22.19 -11.76
C ALA A 156 3.17 22.11 -13.02
N TYR A 157 2.54 20.95 -13.26
CA TYR A 157 1.58 20.78 -14.36
C TYR A 157 0.16 20.69 -13.80
N LEU A 158 -0.81 21.18 -14.57
CA LEU A 158 -2.22 20.97 -14.25
C LEU A 158 -2.56 19.51 -14.55
N GLN A 159 -3.14 18.82 -13.57
CA GLN A 159 -3.66 17.48 -13.73
C GLN A 159 -5.12 17.48 -13.28
N GLU A 160 -5.90 16.61 -13.91
CA GLU A 160 -7.25 16.30 -13.44
C GLU A 160 -7.22 15.60 -12.10
N GLY A 161 -8.26 15.88 -11.33
CA GLY A 161 -8.41 15.47 -9.96
C GLY A 161 -7.89 16.49 -8.95
N VAL A 162 -8.13 16.17 -7.70
CA VAL A 162 -7.82 16.98 -6.53
C VAL A 162 -6.88 16.19 -5.64
N TYR A 163 -5.74 16.81 -5.30
CA TYR A 163 -4.81 16.25 -4.33
C TYR A 163 -5.20 16.69 -2.92
N LEU A 164 -5.43 15.71 -2.07
CA LEU A 164 -5.90 15.90 -0.70
C LEU A 164 -4.87 15.34 0.28
N MET A 165 -4.85 15.93 1.46
CA MET A 165 -4.09 15.45 2.61
C MET A 165 -4.99 15.52 3.83
N ASP A 166 -5.37 14.36 4.35
CA ASP A 166 -6.12 14.31 5.60
C ASP A 166 -5.14 14.15 6.76
N GLU A 167 -5.41 14.85 7.86
CA GLU A 167 -4.70 14.79 9.13
C GLU A 167 -5.66 14.29 10.20
N TYR A 168 -5.22 13.35 11.02
CA TYR A 168 -6.04 12.68 12.02
C TYR A 168 -5.39 12.74 13.40
N SER A 169 -6.24 12.65 14.41
CA SER A 169 -5.87 12.64 15.82
C SER A 169 -5.34 11.27 16.23
N ASN A 170 -4.19 11.23 16.87
CA ASN A 170 -3.59 9.97 17.32
C ASN A 170 -4.40 9.30 18.45
N SER A 171 -5.15 10.08 19.25
CA SER A 171 -5.83 9.54 20.45
C SER A 171 -7.13 8.82 20.14
N ASP A 172 -7.84 9.25 19.10
CA ASP A 172 -9.20 8.79 18.80
C ASP A 172 -9.47 8.62 17.30
N ASN A 173 -8.46 8.81 16.46
CA ASN A 173 -8.55 8.72 15.01
C ASN A 173 -9.60 9.64 14.37
N SER A 174 -9.97 10.72 15.07
CA SER A 174 -10.85 11.74 14.50
C SER A 174 -10.11 12.56 13.45
N LEU A 175 -10.79 12.91 12.35
CA LEU A 175 -10.24 13.80 11.34
C LEU A 175 -10.02 15.18 11.97
N LEU A 176 -8.76 15.63 11.99
CA LEU A 176 -8.35 16.94 12.49
C LEU A 176 -8.41 17.99 11.40
N SER A 177 -7.87 17.67 10.22
CA SER A 177 -7.89 18.57 9.08
C SER A 177 -7.95 17.84 7.75
N THR A 178 -8.52 18.47 6.72
CA THR A 178 -8.33 18.09 5.32
C THR A 178 -7.70 19.27 4.61
N GLN A 179 -6.55 19.07 4.00
CA GLN A 179 -5.86 20.04 3.17
C GLN A 179 -6.00 19.66 1.70
N MET A 180 -6.17 20.66 0.85
CA MET A 180 -6.22 20.54 -0.60
C MET A 180 -5.04 21.28 -1.21
N TYR A 181 -4.37 20.70 -2.19
CA TYR A 181 -3.29 21.39 -2.89
C TYR A 181 -3.86 22.30 -3.98
N ILE A 182 -3.78 23.61 -3.76
CA ILE A 182 -4.37 24.66 -4.62
C ILE A 182 -3.27 25.64 -4.98
N ASP A 183 -3.07 25.90 -6.28
CA ASP A 183 -2.12 26.89 -6.80
C ASP A 183 -0.68 26.76 -6.24
N GLY A 184 -0.23 25.53 -6.03
CA GLY A 184 1.13 25.26 -5.54
C GLY A 184 1.31 25.29 -4.02
N VAL A 185 0.22 25.45 -3.26
CA VAL A 185 0.26 25.45 -1.79
C VAL A 185 -0.83 24.55 -1.20
N TRP A 186 -0.54 23.95 -0.03
CA TRP A 186 -1.56 23.26 0.76
C TRP A 186 -2.45 24.27 1.45
N VAL A 187 -3.76 24.16 1.20
CA VAL A 187 -4.80 25.01 1.77
C VAL A 187 -5.68 24.14 2.65
N ASP A 188 -5.87 24.56 3.90
CA ASP A 188 -6.85 23.93 4.79
C ASP A 188 -8.28 24.15 4.26
N VAL A 189 -8.93 23.05 3.94
CA VAL A 189 -10.31 22.98 3.44
C VAL A 189 -11.21 22.17 4.38
N THR A 190 -10.78 22.00 5.63
CA THR A 190 -11.59 21.36 6.67
C THR A 190 -12.94 22.05 6.77
N ASP A 191 -14.01 21.25 6.89
CA ASP A 191 -15.42 21.67 6.91
C ASP A 191 -15.95 22.37 5.63
N ARG A 192 -15.07 22.66 4.66
CA ARG A 192 -15.42 23.32 3.39
C ARG A 192 -15.51 22.34 2.23
N ILE A 193 -14.86 21.19 2.37
CA ILE A 193 -14.83 20.14 1.37
C ILE A 193 -15.89 19.07 1.64
N ASN A 194 -16.64 18.73 0.60
CA ASN A 194 -17.43 17.51 0.52
C ASN A 194 -16.84 16.61 -0.57
N VAL A 195 -16.19 15.54 -0.13
CA VAL A 195 -15.51 14.56 -0.97
C VAL A 195 -15.87 13.17 -0.48
N THR A 196 -16.15 12.27 -1.41
CA THR A 196 -16.24 10.85 -1.09
C THR A 196 -14.83 10.37 -0.79
N ARG A 197 -14.55 10.16 0.50
CA ARG A 197 -13.34 9.46 0.90
C ARG A 197 -13.54 8.01 0.48
N ASN A 198 -12.71 7.55 -0.45
CA ASN A 198 -12.60 6.12 -0.66
C ASN A 198 -11.98 5.58 0.63
N ASP A 199 -12.81 4.98 1.48
CA ASP A 199 -12.34 4.09 2.55
C ASP A 199 -11.52 2.92 1.95
N ASP A 200 -11.60 2.72 0.62
CA ASP A 200 -10.84 1.77 -0.20
C ASP A 200 -9.48 2.33 -0.71
N ASN A 201 -9.09 3.54 -0.32
CA ASN A 201 -7.80 4.09 -0.74
C ASN A 201 -6.67 3.20 -0.25
N PHE A 202 -5.90 2.68 -1.22
CA PHE A 202 -4.61 2.01 -1.06
C PHE A 202 -3.99 2.31 0.30
N TYR A 203 -4.23 1.41 1.27
CA TYR A 203 -3.62 1.49 2.57
C TYR A 203 -2.12 1.24 2.36
N PHE A 204 -1.37 2.31 2.06
CA PHE A 204 0.00 2.36 2.50
C PHE A 204 -0.09 2.38 4.01
N VAL A 205 0.00 1.20 4.61
CA VAL A 205 0.26 1.07 6.03
C VAL A 205 1.59 1.78 6.22
N GLY A 206 1.55 3.03 6.71
CA GLY A 206 2.74 3.66 7.21
C GLY A 206 3.16 2.85 8.41
N THR A 207 4.07 1.91 8.17
CA THR A 207 4.72 1.21 9.27
C THR A 207 5.46 2.30 10.05
N GLY A 208 5.14 2.48 11.33
CA GLY A 208 5.79 3.48 12.17
C GLY A 208 7.30 3.28 12.27
N SER A 209 7.97 4.08 13.11
CA SER A 209 9.41 3.90 13.43
C SER A 209 9.76 2.48 13.88
N ASP A 210 8.77 1.73 14.35
CA ASP A 210 8.91 0.44 14.99
C ASP A 210 8.60 -0.73 14.03
N SER A 211 8.61 -0.46 12.71
CA SER A 211 8.44 -1.48 11.67
C SER A 211 9.49 -2.58 11.79
N LEU A 212 9.03 -3.83 11.80
CA LEU A 212 9.87 -5.01 11.90
C LEU A 212 10.05 -5.65 10.52
N VAL A 213 8.98 -6.12 9.89
CA VAL A 213 9.01 -6.68 8.53
C VAL A 213 7.73 -6.39 7.77
N SER A 214 7.82 -6.32 6.44
CA SER A 214 6.68 -6.32 5.52
C SER A 214 6.97 -7.20 4.32
N ASN A 215 5.95 -7.90 3.82
CA ASN A 215 6.02 -8.73 2.62
C ASN A 215 4.66 -8.79 1.95
N ARG A 216 4.66 -8.91 0.63
CA ARG A 216 3.45 -9.01 -0.19
C ARG A 216 3.60 -10.12 -1.22
N TYR A 217 2.63 -11.01 -1.30
CA TYR A 217 2.47 -11.96 -2.38
C TYR A 217 1.50 -11.40 -3.41
N VAL A 218 1.91 -11.41 -4.68
CA VAL A 218 1.10 -10.98 -5.82
C VAL A 218 0.83 -12.20 -6.69
N PHE A 219 -0.43 -12.57 -6.84
CA PHE A 219 -0.87 -13.72 -7.61
C PHE A 219 -1.15 -13.30 -9.04
N THR A 220 -0.31 -13.78 -9.98
CA THR A 220 -0.40 -13.38 -11.39
C THR A 220 -0.70 -14.59 -12.26
N GLU A 221 -1.60 -14.41 -13.23
CA GLU A 221 -1.75 -15.41 -14.29
C GLU A 221 -0.41 -15.61 -15.01
N ARG A 222 -0.15 -16.85 -15.45
CA ARG A 222 1.04 -17.19 -16.24
C ARG A 222 1.03 -16.45 -17.57
N ARG A 223 1.56 -15.24 -17.59
CA ARG A 223 1.89 -14.49 -18.80
C ARG A 223 3.34 -14.06 -18.68
N ASP A 224 4.18 -14.64 -19.53
CA ASP A 224 5.58 -14.21 -19.68
C ASP A 224 5.59 -12.68 -19.80
N TYR A 225 6.34 -11.97 -18.94
CA TYR A 225 7.18 -10.83 -19.30
C TYR A 225 7.87 -10.23 -18.04
N HIS A 226 9.19 -10.25 -18.10
CA HIS A 226 10.19 -9.55 -17.27
C HIS A 226 10.26 -9.80 -15.76
N ASN A 227 11.17 -10.73 -15.44
CA ASN A 227 12.20 -10.57 -14.42
C ASN A 227 12.68 -9.11 -14.32
N THR A 228 12.24 -8.39 -13.29
CA THR A 228 12.98 -7.25 -12.77
C THR A 228 13.24 -7.52 -11.30
N SER A 229 14.44 -8.04 -11.04
CA SER A 229 15.07 -8.33 -9.76
C SER A 229 15.30 -7.10 -8.87
N ASN A 230 14.47 -6.06 -8.96
CA ASN A 230 14.59 -4.81 -8.21
C ASN A 230 13.18 -4.29 -7.84
N ASN A 231 12.49 -4.98 -6.94
CA ASN A 231 11.35 -4.38 -6.26
C ASN A 231 11.77 -3.90 -4.87
N PHE A 232 11.37 -2.67 -4.57
CA PHE A 232 11.40 -2.06 -3.24
C PHE A 232 10.72 -3.03 -2.26
N ALA A 233 11.42 -3.36 -1.17
CA ALA A 233 10.98 -4.14 0.00
C ALA A 233 9.84 -5.19 -0.22
N GLY A 234 10.21 -6.47 -0.31
CA GLY A 234 9.35 -7.57 0.15
C GLY A 234 8.24 -8.07 -0.77
N CYS A 235 8.14 -7.69 -2.05
CA CYS A 235 7.12 -8.27 -2.95
C CYS A 235 7.60 -9.60 -3.58
N GLN A 236 6.79 -10.66 -3.50
CA GLN A 236 6.97 -11.94 -4.20
C GLN A 236 5.83 -12.18 -5.20
N PHE A 237 6.15 -12.61 -6.42
CA PHE A 237 5.14 -12.94 -7.42
C PHE A 237 4.92 -14.46 -7.45
N ILE A 238 3.66 -14.85 -7.33
CA ILE A 238 3.22 -16.24 -7.33
C ILE A 238 2.44 -16.50 -8.60
N TRP A 239 2.95 -17.40 -9.45
CA TRP A 239 2.25 -17.80 -10.66
C TRP A 239 1.03 -18.64 -10.31
N THR A 240 -0.05 -18.40 -11.04
CA THR A 240 -1.33 -19.11 -10.86
C THR A 240 -1.73 -19.89 -12.10
N GLY A 241 -2.66 -20.83 -11.93
CA GLY A 241 -3.23 -21.65 -13.00
C GLY A 241 -3.03 -23.16 -12.81
N PRO A 242 -3.45 -23.99 -13.79
CA PRO A 242 -3.58 -25.45 -13.62
C PRO A 242 -2.32 -26.20 -13.20
N ASP A 243 -1.14 -25.69 -13.59
CA ASP A 243 0.17 -26.28 -13.26
C ASP A 243 0.91 -25.48 -12.17
N ASN A 244 0.28 -24.47 -11.59
CA ASN A 244 0.86 -23.59 -10.58
C ASN A 244 -0.03 -23.53 -9.32
N PHE A 245 0.22 -22.56 -8.45
CA PHE A 245 -0.61 -22.34 -7.27
C PHE A 245 -2.05 -21.99 -7.68
N ASP A 246 -3.02 -22.71 -7.15
CA ASP A 246 -4.43 -22.37 -7.33
C ASP A 246 -4.78 -21.20 -6.41
N ASN A 247 -5.08 -20.03 -6.99
CA ASN A 247 -5.51 -18.85 -6.24
C ASN A 247 -7.04 -18.69 -6.18
N THR A 248 -7.78 -19.74 -6.51
CA THR A 248 -9.24 -19.77 -6.37
C THR A 248 -9.61 -20.22 -4.96
N TRP A 249 -10.55 -19.50 -4.35
CA TRP A 249 -11.21 -19.88 -3.10
C TRP A 249 -12.65 -20.24 -3.41
N ALA A 250 -12.98 -21.50 -3.17
CA ALA A 250 -14.36 -21.97 -3.23
C ALA A 250 -15.22 -21.29 -2.15
N PRO A 251 -16.55 -21.27 -2.31
CA PRO A 251 -17.48 -20.82 -1.28
C PRO A 251 -17.18 -21.46 0.07
N HIS A 252 -17.10 -20.65 1.12
CA HIS A 252 -16.88 -21.10 2.51
C HIS A 252 -15.52 -21.81 2.74
N GLN A 253 -14.58 -21.71 1.81
CA GLN A 253 -13.27 -22.35 1.93
C GLN A 253 -12.31 -21.52 2.78
N SER A 254 -11.60 -22.19 3.69
CA SER A 254 -10.46 -21.66 4.45
C SER A 254 -9.16 -22.33 4.00
N ARG A 255 -8.10 -21.54 3.83
CA ARG A 255 -6.77 -22.00 3.43
C ARG A 255 -5.69 -21.31 4.25
N LEU A 256 -4.60 -22.01 4.53
CA LEU A 256 -3.47 -21.47 5.29
C LEU A 256 -2.37 -21.00 4.34
N ILE A 257 -2.18 -19.68 4.22
CA ILE A 257 -1.16 -19.08 3.36
C ILE A 257 0.03 -18.65 4.20
N VAL A 258 1.23 -19.03 3.76
CA VAL A 258 2.47 -18.85 4.49
C VAL A 258 3.29 -17.74 3.88
N PHE A 259 3.76 -16.83 4.73
CA PHE A 259 4.79 -15.87 4.41
C PHE A 259 6.10 -16.28 5.06
N THR A 260 7.11 -16.51 4.23
CA THR A 260 8.48 -16.75 4.72
C THR A 260 9.43 -15.73 4.12
N GLY A 261 10.46 -15.38 4.90
CA GLY A 261 11.46 -14.45 4.43
C GLY A 261 12.39 -14.01 5.55
N ARG A 262 13.08 -12.90 5.27
CA ARG A 262 14.05 -12.30 6.18
C ARG A 262 13.97 -10.78 6.06
N GLY A 263 13.64 -10.12 7.15
CA GLY A 263 13.82 -8.67 7.31
C GLY A 263 15.27 -8.34 7.63
N ILE A 264 15.76 -7.20 7.15
CA ILE A 264 17.06 -6.66 7.55
C ILE A 264 16.80 -5.33 8.27
N LEU A 265 17.25 -5.25 9.52
CA LEU A 265 17.11 -4.07 10.36
C LEU A 265 18.49 -3.48 10.64
N SER A 266 18.62 -2.17 10.48
CA SER A 266 19.78 -1.44 11.00
C SER A 266 19.67 -1.28 12.53
N GLU A 267 20.80 -1.24 13.24
CA GLU A 267 20.89 -1.15 14.71
C GLU A 267 20.06 -0.03 15.39
N SER A 268 19.63 0.99 14.65
CA SER A 268 18.75 2.06 15.16
C SER A 268 17.25 1.73 15.09
N ALA A 269 16.86 0.50 14.77
CA ALA A 269 15.47 0.16 14.53
C ALA A 269 14.74 -0.17 15.84
N ASP A 270 13.86 0.74 16.26
CA ASP A 270 12.88 0.55 17.33
C ASP A 270 12.09 -0.78 17.16
N GLY A 271 11.98 -1.29 15.92
CA GLY A 271 11.38 -2.59 15.61
C GLY A 271 12.06 -3.80 16.25
N LEU A 272 13.38 -3.80 16.44
CA LEU A 272 14.07 -4.91 17.11
C LEU A 272 13.75 -4.92 18.62
N ASP A 273 13.69 -3.74 19.23
CA ASP A 273 13.33 -3.59 20.62
C ASP A 273 11.86 -3.98 20.83
N ALA A 274 10.97 -3.59 19.92
CA ALA A 274 9.58 -4.05 19.90
C ALA A 274 9.48 -5.60 19.87
N LEU A 275 10.19 -6.27 18.96
CA LEU A 275 10.23 -7.74 18.91
C LEU A 275 10.72 -8.34 20.24
N LYS A 276 11.77 -7.77 20.84
CA LYS A 276 12.32 -8.22 22.12
C LYS A 276 11.35 -8.07 23.29
N THR A 277 10.38 -7.14 23.23
CA THR A 277 9.32 -7.06 24.25
C THR A 277 8.33 -8.22 24.18
N GLY A 278 8.26 -8.92 23.04
CA GLY A 278 7.25 -9.94 22.76
C GLY A 278 5.88 -9.36 22.40
N ASN A 279 5.71 -8.04 22.37
CA ASN A 279 4.48 -7.38 21.97
C ASN A 279 4.62 -6.84 20.56
N LEU A 280 3.84 -7.38 19.63
CA LEU A 280 3.78 -6.88 18.26
C LEU A 280 2.34 -6.63 17.86
N THR A 281 2.18 -5.76 16.88
CA THR A 281 0.96 -5.67 16.09
C THR A 281 1.27 -6.19 14.70
N ILE A 282 0.41 -7.07 14.18
CA ILE A 282 0.47 -7.54 12.80
C ILE A 282 -0.72 -6.96 12.06
N HIS A 283 -0.46 -6.32 10.93
CA HIS A 283 -1.50 -5.93 9.99
C HIS A 283 -1.40 -6.84 8.78
N THR A 284 -2.54 -7.36 8.33
CA THR A 284 -2.65 -8.14 7.12
C THR A 284 -3.70 -7.52 6.22
N MET A 285 -3.48 -7.62 4.92
CA MET A 285 -4.41 -7.15 3.91
C MET A 285 -4.45 -8.17 2.78
N ILE A 286 -5.64 -8.42 2.25
CA ILE A 286 -5.82 -9.23 1.07
C ILE A 286 -6.73 -8.51 0.09
N ARG A 287 -6.45 -8.68 -1.20
CA ARG A 287 -7.32 -8.20 -2.29
C ARG A 287 -7.81 -9.38 -3.09
N ASN A 288 -9.09 -9.36 -3.42
CA ASN A 288 -9.77 -10.44 -4.12
C ASN A 288 -10.84 -9.91 -5.07
N TYR A 289 -11.32 -10.75 -5.97
CA TYR A 289 -12.44 -10.41 -6.83
C TYR A 289 -13.24 -11.64 -7.25
N ILE A 290 -14.51 -11.44 -7.60
CA ILE A 290 -15.35 -12.48 -8.22
C ILE A 290 -15.17 -12.42 -9.74
N PRO A 291 -14.69 -13.50 -10.39
CA PRO A 291 -14.54 -13.52 -11.84
C PRO A 291 -15.90 -13.61 -12.53
N ILE A 292 -16.39 -12.49 -13.08
CA ILE A 292 -17.62 -12.44 -13.87
C ILE A 292 -17.36 -11.85 -15.25
N GLU A 293 -18.17 -12.25 -16.26
CA GLU A 293 -18.01 -11.77 -17.64
C GLU A 293 -18.46 -10.31 -17.83
N ALA A 294 -19.25 -9.76 -16.91
CA ALA A 294 -19.74 -8.40 -16.98
C ALA A 294 -18.65 -7.39 -16.58
N ALA A 295 -18.62 -6.23 -17.23
CA ALA A 295 -17.76 -5.11 -16.86
C ALA A 295 -18.29 -4.41 -15.61
N LEU A 296 -18.19 -5.08 -14.46
CA LEU A 296 -18.55 -4.58 -13.14
C LEU A 296 -17.33 -4.60 -12.24
N ASP A 297 -17.31 -3.72 -11.24
CA ASP A 297 -16.29 -3.77 -10.19
C ASP A 297 -16.65 -4.84 -9.15
N THR A 298 -15.92 -5.96 -9.16
CA THR A 298 -16.06 -7.04 -8.16
C THR A 298 -14.89 -7.09 -7.18
N LEU A 299 -14.01 -6.07 -7.19
CA LEU A 299 -12.86 -5.99 -6.30
C LEU A 299 -13.33 -5.80 -4.86
N SER A 300 -12.69 -6.53 -3.96
CA SER A 300 -12.92 -6.48 -2.52
C SER A 300 -11.58 -6.55 -1.79
N THR A 301 -11.54 -5.91 -0.63
CA THR A 301 -10.38 -5.91 0.27
C THR A 301 -10.82 -6.40 1.64
N ALA A 302 -9.99 -7.23 2.28
CA ALA A 302 -10.17 -7.59 3.68
C ALA A 302 -8.87 -7.33 4.43
N THR A 303 -8.99 -6.84 5.66
CA THR A 303 -7.85 -6.51 6.51
C THR A 303 -8.03 -7.09 7.91
N GLU A 304 -6.90 -7.32 8.59
CA GLU A 304 -6.87 -7.61 10.02
C GLU A 304 -5.74 -6.80 10.64
N LEU A 305 -6.05 -6.04 11.69
CA LEU A 305 -5.07 -5.42 12.57
C LEU A 305 -5.10 -6.13 13.92
N LYS A 306 -4.06 -6.89 14.24
CA LYS A 306 -4.04 -7.79 15.38
C LYS A 306 -2.84 -7.54 16.30
N PRO A 307 -3.07 -7.02 17.51
CA PRO A 307 -2.10 -7.11 18.58
C PRO A 307 -1.89 -8.58 18.95
N ILE A 308 -0.63 -9.02 19.01
CA ILE A 308 -0.24 -10.36 19.41
C ILE A 308 0.78 -10.31 20.55
N GLN A 309 0.68 -11.31 21.42
CA GLN A 309 1.68 -11.60 22.45
C GLN A 309 2.48 -12.81 22.00
N LEU A 310 3.78 -12.61 21.77
CA LEU A 310 4.72 -13.67 21.46
C LEU A 310 5.17 -14.36 22.75
N GLU A 311 5.25 -15.69 22.69
CA GLU A 311 6.04 -16.51 23.61
C GLU A 311 7.52 -16.38 23.25
N ILE A 312 8.34 -16.02 24.23
CA ILE A 312 9.79 -15.90 24.08
C ILE A 312 10.43 -17.25 24.42
N THR A 313 11.14 -17.82 23.46
CA THR A 313 11.82 -19.12 23.58
C THR A 313 13.31 -18.97 23.35
N GLU A 314 14.09 -20.03 23.57
CA GLU A 314 15.53 -20.04 23.25
C GLU A 314 15.80 -19.89 21.74
N ASP A 315 14.87 -20.34 20.90
CA ASP A 315 15.01 -20.39 19.44
C ASP A 315 14.36 -19.20 18.71
N GLY A 316 13.60 -18.35 19.42
CA GLY A 316 12.92 -17.21 18.83
C GLY A 316 11.65 -16.78 19.56
N TYR A 317 10.76 -16.13 18.81
CA TYR A 317 9.54 -15.50 19.30
C TYR A 317 8.34 -16.06 18.55
N ILE A 318 7.44 -16.73 19.28
CA ILE A 318 6.37 -17.55 18.68
C ILE A 318 5.00 -17.04 19.11
N TYR A 319 4.12 -16.86 18.14
CA TYR A 319 2.67 -16.79 18.33
C TYR A 319 2.07 -18.04 17.69
N ASN A 320 1.31 -18.82 18.45
CA ASN A 320 0.66 -20.02 17.96
C ASN A 320 -0.74 -20.15 18.55
N THR A 321 -1.75 -20.17 17.68
CA THR A 321 -3.15 -20.41 18.07
C THR A 321 -3.76 -21.65 17.43
N ILE A 322 -2.99 -22.36 16.59
CA ILE A 322 -3.55 -23.35 15.67
C ILE A 322 -2.88 -24.72 15.75
N LEU A 323 -1.59 -24.81 16.07
CA LEU A 323 -0.88 -26.08 16.19
C LEU A 323 -0.92 -26.59 17.63
N SER A 324 -1.26 -27.87 17.81
CA SER A 324 -0.93 -28.61 19.04
C SER A 324 0.54 -29.04 19.07
N GLU A 325 1.03 -29.48 20.23
CA GLU A 325 2.43 -29.90 20.44
C GLU A 325 2.89 -31.03 19.50
N ASP A 326 1.96 -31.89 19.11
CA ASP A 326 2.16 -33.05 18.23
C ASP A 326 1.87 -32.75 16.75
N GLN A 327 1.71 -31.47 16.37
CA GLN A 327 1.44 -31.07 14.99
C GLN A 327 2.57 -30.22 14.39
N MET A 328 2.63 -30.19 13.07
CA MET A 328 3.53 -29.36 12.28
C MET A 328 2.87 -28.86 11.00
N PHE A 329 3.44 -27.79 10.42
CA PHE A 329 3.08 -27.38 9.08
C PHE A 329 3.84 -28.21 8.04
N VAL A 330 3.12 -28.68 7.04
CA VAL A 330 3.65 -29.28 5.81
C VAL A 330 3.26 -28.38 4.65
N MET A 331 4.26 -27.90 3.93
CA MET A 331 4.06 -26.98 2.81
C MET A 331 3.60 -27.73 1.56
N ASP A 332 2.81 -27.07 0.73
CA ASP A 332 2.54 -27.50 -0.63
C ASP A 332 3.83 -27.48 -1.50
N SER A 333 3.72 -27.99 -2.74
CA SER A 333 4.85 -28.01 -3.67
C SER A 333 5.30 -26.61 -4.14
N PHE A 334 4.49 -25.58 -3.90
CA PHE A 334 4.77 -24.21 -4.32
C PHE A 334 5.42 -23.38 -3.20
N GLY A 335 5.40 -23.87 -1.96
CA GLY A 335 5.87 -23.15 -0.78
C GLY A 335 4.94 -22.02 -0.33
N VAL A 336 3.67 -22.05 -0.71
CA VAL A 336 2.69 -20.97 -0.47
C VAL A 336 1.62 -21.40 0.52
N GLU A 337 1.04 -22.58 0.35
CA GLU A 337 0.01 -23.11 1.25
C GLU A 337 0.60 -24.10 2.26
N ALA A 338 0.06 -24.11 3.48
CA ALA A 338 0.41 -25.06 4.51
C ALA A 338 -0.76 -25.95 4.91
N PHE A 339 -0.44 -27.18 5.28
CA PHE A 339 -1.34 -28.15 5.87
C PHE A 339 -0.87 -28.50 7.27
N ILE A 340 -1.80 -28.82 8.17
CA ILE A 340 -1.46 -29.24 9.53
C ILE A 340 -1.45 -30.77 9.56
N GLU A 341 -0.30 -31.34 9.90
CA GLU A 341 -0.11 -32.79 9.99
C GLU A 341 0.49 -33.19 11.34
N PRO A 342 0.28 -34.43 11.81
CA PRO A 342 0.96 -34.96 12.99
C PRO A 342 2.49 -35.00 12.79
N ARG A 343 3.23 -34.74 13.86
CA ARG A 343 4.67 -34.99 13.92
C ARG A 343 4.89 -36.50 13.99
N ASN A 344 5.69 -37.02 13.05
CA ASN A 344 6.09 -38.42 13.00
C ASN A 344 7.17 -38.77 14.02
#